data_AF-A0A7I2V6G3-F1
#
_entry.id   AF-A0A7I2V6G3-F1
#
_cell.length_a   1.000
_cell.length_b   1.000
_cell.length_c   1.000
_cell.angle_alpha   90.00
_cell.angle_beta   90.00
_cell.angle_gamma   90.00
#
_symmetry.space_group_name_H-M   'P 1'
#
loop_
_entity.id
_entity.type
_entity.pdbx_description
1 polymer ?
#
loop_
_entity_poly.entity_id
_entity_poly.type
_entity_poly.pdbx_seq_one_letter_code
_entity_poly.pdbx_strand_id
1 'polypeptide(L)'
;EGTHVEKSQSASVESIPEVLEECTSPADHSDSASVHDMDYVNPRGVRFTQSSQKEALVPYGLPCIRELFRFLISLTNPHDRHNSEVMIHMGLHLLTVALESAPVAQCQTLLGLIKDEMCRHLFQ
;
A
#
# COMPACT_ATOMS: atom_id res chain seq x y z
N GLU A 1 44.61 -4.44 -36.79
CA GLU A 1 43.97 -3.53 -35.82
C GLU A 1 42.68 -3.02 -36.44
N GLY A 2 41.47 -3.15 -35.90
CA GLY A 2 41.05 -3.36 -34.52
C GLY A 2 40.62 -2.04 -33.89
N THR A 3 39.34 -1.66 -34.02
CA THR A 3 38.60 -0.86 -33.01
C THR A 3 37.09 -0.93 -33.25
N HIS A 4 36.43 -1.42 -32.21
CA HIS A 4 35.00 -1.52 -31.90
C HIS A 4 34.38 -0.14 -31.63
N VAL A 5 33.06 0.05 -31.78
CA VAL A 5 32.15 0.62 -30.75
C VAL A 5 30.69 0.76 -31.25
N GLU A 6 29.84 0.00 -30.54
CA GLU A 6 28.46 0.25 -30.09
C GLU A 6 27.32 0.55 -31.07
N LYS A 7 26.52 -0.49 -31.30
CA LYS A 7 25.12 -0.42 -31.71
C LYS A 7 24.28 -0.39 -30.42
N SER A 8 23.87 0.80 -29.97
CA SER A 8 22.98 0.93 -28.81
C SER A 8 21.63 0.27 -29.14
N GLN A 9 21.35 -0.80 -28.40
CA GLN A 9 20.10 -1.55 -28.49
C GLN A 9 18.97 -0.70 -27.89
N SER A 10 17.98 -0.41 -28.74
CA SER A 10 16.69 0.16 -28.35
C SER A 10 15.98 -0.83 -27.44
N ALA A 11 15.83 -0.50 -26.15
CA ALA A 11 14.93 -1.23 -25.27
C ALA A 11 13.50 -0.78 -25.57
N SER A 12 12.83 -1.52 -26.46
CA SER A 12 11.38 -1.44 -26.64
C SER A 12 10.70 -1.74 -25.30
N VAL A 13 9.91 -0.79 -24.80
CA VAL A 13 9.06 -0.95 -23.64
C VAL A 13 7.97 -1.94 -24.02
N GLU A 14 8.08 -3.17 -23.56
CA GLU A 14 7.06 -4.20 -23.74
C GLU A 14 5.87 -3.83 -22.83
N SER A 15 4.77 -3.47 -23.48
CA SER A 15 3.53 -3.03 -22.87
C SER A 15 3.02 -4.06 -21.85
N ILE A 16 2.66 -3.58 -20.66
CA ILE A 16 1.93 -4.34 -19.64
C ILE A 16 0.62 -4.83 -20.27
N PRO A 17 0.25 -6.12 -20.18
CA PRO A 17 -1.03 -6.57 -20.71
C PRO A 17 -2.16 -6.00 -19.84
N GLU A 18 -3.06 -5.23 -20.45
CA GLU A 18 -4.38 -4.94 -19.89
C GLU A 18 -5.12 -6.26 -19.71
N VAL A 19 -5.17 -6.78 -18.47
CA VAL A 19 -6.05 -7.88 -18.14
C VAL A 19 -7.44 -7.28 -17.94
N LEU A 20 -8.24 -7.36 -19.00
CA LEU A 20 -9.67 -7.12 -18.97
C LEU A 20 -10.31 -7.96 -17.86
N GLU A 21 -10.96 -7.32 -16.90
CA GLU A 21 -11.80 -8.00 -15.91
C GLU A 21 -13.06 -8.52 -16.60
N GLU A 22 -13.13 -9.84 -16.79
CA GLU A 22 -14.36 -10.54 -17.15
C GLU A 22 -14.99 -11.13 -15.88
N CYS A 23 -16.10 -10.53 -15.46
CA CYS A 23 -16.95 -11.02 -14.39
C CYS A 23 -17.57 -12.38 -14.76
N THR A 24 -17.06 -13.49 -14.22
CA THR A 24 -17.88 -14.69 -14.00
C THR A 24 -17.38 -15.52 -12.81
N SER A 25 -18.29 -15.85 -11.89
CA SER A 25 -18.22 -17.08 -11.08
C SER A 25 -19.34 -18.00 -11.61
N PRO A 26 -19.20 -19.34 -11.69
CA PRO A 26 -18.98 -20.18 -10.50
C PRO A 26 -18.15 -21.50 -10.71
N ALA A 27 -17.71 -22.05 -9.57
CA ALA A 27 -17.47 -23.48 -9.22
C ALA A 27 -16.63 -24.44 -10.13
N ASP A 28 -15.71 -25.11 -9.42
CA ASP A 28 -15.03 -26.41 -9.68
C ASP A 28 -13.89 -26.49 -10.70
N HIS A 29 -12.68 -26.78 -10.19
CA HIS A 29 -11.68 -27.79 -10.63
C HIS A 29 -10.38 -27.57 -9.82
N SER A 30 -10.12 -28.40 -8.80
CA SER A 30 -9.21 -29.56 -8.81
C SER A 30 -7.71 -29.25 -8.92
N ASP A 31 -7.03 -29.57 -7.81
CA ASP A 31 -5.67 -30.09 -7.65
C ASP A 31 -4.51 -29.30 -8.27
N SER A 32 -3.92 -28.40 -7.47
CA SER A 32 -2.56 -27.91 -7.69
C SER A 32 -1.76 -27.98 -6.39
N ALA A 33 -0.70 -28.79 -6.44
CA ALA A 33 0.22 -29.14 -5.36
C ALA A 33 0.46 -28.02 -4.33
N SER A 34 0.21 -28.33 -3.05
CA SER A 34 0.56 -27.46 -1.93
C SER A 34 2.08 -27.40 -1.75
N VAL A 35 2.74 -26.50 -2.45
CA VAL A 35 4.19 -26.23 -2.30
C VAL A 35 4.52 -25.35 -1.08
N HIS A 36 3.58 -25.13 -0.15
CA HIS A 36 3.72 -24.10 0.90
C HIS A 36 3.59 -24.67 2.32
N ASP A 37 4.56 -25.50 2.70
CA ASP A 37 4.89 -25.75 4.11
C ASP A 37 6.41 -25.91 4.25
N MET A 38 7.15 -24.82 4.06
CA MET A 38 8.60 -24.78 4.23
C MET A 38 8.92 -23.82 5.37
N ASP A 39 8.80 -24.33 6.59
CA ASP A 39 9.38 -23.69 7.76
C ASP A 39 10.91 -23.64 7.57
N TYR A 40 11.44 -22.45 7.33
CA TYR A 40 12.88 -22.26 7.16
C TYR A 40 13.57 -22.27 8.54
N VAL A 41 14.67 -23.02 8.68
CA VAL A 41 15.49 -23.00 9.91
C VAL A 41 16.88 -22.46 9.57
N ASN A 42 17.30 -21.37 10.23
CA ASN A 42 18.68 -20.86 10.13
C ASN A 42 19.66 -21.86 10.78
N PRO A 43 20.91 -22.03 10.29
CA PRO A 43 22.00 -22.78 10.97
C PRO A 43 22.13 -22.61 12.49
N ARG A 44 21.69 -21.47 13.05
CA ARG A 44 21.60 -21.24 14.50
C ARG A 44 20.44 -21.95 15.22
N GLY A 45 19.65 -22.76 14.50
CA GLY A 45 18.49 -23.49 15.03
C GLY A 45 17.21 -22.65 15.15
N VAL A 46 17.20 -21.42 14.63
CA VAL A 46 16.02 -20.54 14.68
C VAL A 46 15.05 -20.93 13.57
N ARG A 47 13.84 -21.36 13.93
CA ARG A 47 12.75 -21.73 13.01
C ARG A 47 11.90 -20.52 12.67
N PHE A 48 11.78 -20.23 11.38
CA PHE A 48 10.89 -19.23 10.80
C PHE A 48 9.67 -19.96 10.25
N THR A 49 8.58 -19.92 11.02
CA THR A 49 7.29 -20.40 10.54
C THR A 49 6.60 -19.27 9.79
N GLN A 50 6.14 -19.50 8.56
CA GLN A 50 5.25 -18.54 7.92
C GLN A 50 3.99 -18.43 8.77
N SER A 51 3.70 -17.24 9.32
CA SER A 51 2.40 -17.01 9.96
C SER A 51 1.32 -17.32 8.93
N SER A 52 0.36 -18.19 9.28
CA SER A 52 -0.75 -18.62 8.42
C SER A 52 -1.75 -17.49 8.09
N GLN A 53 -1.28 -16.25 7.93
CA GLN A 53 -1.98 -15.23 7.16
C GLN A 53 -1.89 -15.62 5.69
N LYS A 54 -2.70 -16.62 5.31
CA LYS A 54 -3.07 -16.93 3.93
C LYS A 54 -3.94 -15.83 3.30
N GLU A 55 -4.01 -14.65 3.90
CA GLU A 55 -4.44 -13.44 3.23
C GLU A 55 -3.25 -13.00 2.39
N ALA A 56 -3.26 -13.36 1.11
CA ALA A 56 -2.35 -12.79 0.13
C ALA A 56 -2.29 -11.28 0.39
N LEU A 57 -1.09 -10.75 0.65
CA LEU A 57 -0.92 -9.31 0.91
C LEU A 57 -1.42 -8.56 -0.32
N VAL A 58 -2.66 -8.07 -0.25
CA VAL A 58 -3.25 -7.32 -1.35
C VAL A 58 -2.48 -6.01 -1.43
N PRO A 59 -1.82 -5.71 -2.56
CA PRO A 59 -1.17 -4.42 -2.72
C PRO A 59 -2.21 -3.31 -2.51
N TYR A 60 -1.80 -2.22 -1.86
CA TYR A 60 -2.69 -1.12 -1.49
C TYR A 60 -3.81 -1.50 -0.49
N GLY A 61 -3.67 -2.61 0.24
CA GLY A 61 -4.57 -2.98 1.33
C GLY A 61 -4.53 -2.04 2.54
N LEU A 62 -5.20 -2.44 3.63
CA LEU A 62 -5.37 -1.62 4.83
C LEU A 62 -4.09 -0.98 5.40
N PRO A 63 -2.91 -1.65 5.43
CA PRO A 63 -1.68 -1.00 5.87
C PRO A 63 -1.30 0.23 5.03
N CYS A 64 -1.51 0.18 3.72
CA CYS A 64 -1.24 1.29 2.81
C CYS A 64 -2.19 2.47 3.08
N ILE A 65 -3.48 2.18 3.24
CA ILE A 65 -4.50 3.20 3.56
C ILE A 65 -4.16 3.86 4.91
N ARG A 66 -3.74 3.08 5.90
CA ARG A 66 -3.35 3.61 7.21
C ARG A 66 -2.20 4.62 7.08
N GLU A 67 -1.16 4.29 6.33
CA GLU A 67 -0.02 5.20 6.15
C GLU A 67 -0.37 6.42 5.30
N LEU A 68 -1.28 6.28 4.32
CA LEU A 68 -1.83 7.43 3.60
C LEU A 68 -2.52 8.39 4.56
N PHE A 69 -3.42 7.91 5.43
CA PHE A 69 -4.07 8.75 6.44
C PHE A 69 -3.05 9.37 7.39
N ARG A 70 -2.06 8.61 7.85
CA ARG A 70 -0.98 9.11 8.71
C ARG A 70 -0.22 10.27 8.06
N PHE A 71 0.12 10.13 6.78
CA PHE A 71 0.81 11.16 6.02
C PHE A 71 -0.07 12.40 5.82
N LEU A 72 -1.32 12.22 5.37
CA LEU A 72 -2.23 13.34 5.17
C LEU A 72 -2.50 14.11 6.47
N ILE A 73 -2.71 13.41 7.59
CA ILE A 73 -2.87 14.03 8.92
C ILE A 73 -1.58 14.75 9.37
N SER A 74 -0.40 14.23 9.02
CA SER A 74 0.85 14.92 9.32
C SER A 74 0.99 16.25 8.56
N LEU A 75 0.47 16.33 7.33
CA LEU A 75 0.46 17.56 6.54
C LEU A 75 -0.47 18.62 7.12
N THR A 76 -1.48 18.24 7.91
CA THR A 76 -2.43 19.21 8.49
C THR A 76 -1.90 19.88 9.76
N ASN A 77 -0.75 19.48 10.29
CA ASN A 77 -0.18 20.07 11.51
C ASN A 77 0.37 21.48 11.22
N PRO A 78 -0.26 22.57 11.71
CA PRO A 78 0.23 23.93 11.47
C PRO A 78 1.49 24.27 12.28
N HIS A 79 1.82 23.49 13.30
CA HIS A 79 3.00 23.71 14.15
C HIS A 79 4.27 23.07 13.59
N ASP A 80 4.15 22.18 12.60
CA ASP A 80 5.32 21.69 11.89
C ASP A 80 5.75 22.70 10.83
N ARG A 81 6.88 23.35 11.08
CA ARG A 81 7.52 24.33 10.20
C ARG A 81 7.86 23.82 8.79
N HIS A 82 7.83 22.51 8.53
CA HIS A 82 7.98 21.95 7.18
C HIS A 82 6.66 21.98 6.39
N ASN A 83 5.52 22.08 7.07
CA ASN A 83 4.22 22.15 6.43
C ASN A 83 3.94 23.59 5.99
N SER A 84 4.09 23.83 4.68
CA SER A 84 3.63 25.08 4.07
C SER A 84 2.10 25.17 4.06
N GLU A 85 1.57 26.40 3.93
CA GLU A 85 0.12 26.64 3.81
C GLU A 85 -0.52 25.83 2.66
N VAL A 86 0.17 25.74 1.51
CA VAL A 86 -0.30 24.96 0.36
C VAL A 86 -0.37 23.47 0.69
N MET A 87 0.59 22.93 1.45
CA MET A 87 0.59 21.54 1.88
C MET A 87 -0.52 21.25 2.89
N ILE A 88 -0.75 22.16 3.85
CA ILE A 88 -1.84 22.05 4.83
C ILE A 88 -3.19 22.05 4.10
N HIS A 89 -3.40 23.02 3.20
CA HIS A 89 -4.62 23.11 2.40
C HIS A 89 -4.85 21.85 1.57
N MET A 90 -3.80 21.34 0.91
CA MET A 90 -3.89 20.09 0.15
C MET A 90 -4.18 18.88 1.05
N GLY A 91 -3.51 18.77 2.21
CA GLY A 91 -3.74 17.69 3.17
C GLY A 91 -5.18 17.65 3.68
N LEU A 92 -5.72 18.82 4.03
CA LEU A 92 -7.12 18.97 4.44
C LEU A 92 -8.08 18.58 3.31
N HIS A 93 -7.86 19.08 2.09
CA HIS A 93 -8.72 18.77 0.95
C HIS A 93 -8.73 17.26 0.62
N LEU A 94 -7.56 16.62 0.61
CA LEU A 94 -7.45 15.18 0.38
C LEU A 94 -8.09 14.37 1.51
N LEU A 95 -7.98 14.81 2.77
CA LEU A 95 -8.68 14.18 3.90
C LEU A 95 -10.20 14.30 3.76
N THR A 96 -10.72 15.46 3.34
CA THR A 96 -12.16 15.63 3.07
C THR A 96 -12.62 14.62 2.03
N VAL A 97 -11.97 14.55 0.87
CA VAL A 97 -12.33 13.60 -0.19
C VAL A 97 -12.21 12.14 0.28
N ALA A 98 -11.18 11.80 1.05
CA ALA A 98 -10.99 10.44 1.58
C ALA A 98 -12.10 10.03 2.56
N LEU A 99 -12.52 10.96 3.43
CA LEU A 99 -13.58 10.72 4.42
C LEU A 99 -14.97 10.63 3.76
N GLU A 100 -15.20 11.34 2.67
CA GLU A 100 -16.45 11.28 1.89
C GLU A 100 -16.55 10.02 1.03
N SER A 101 -15.41 9.49 0.57
CA SER A 101 -15.37 8.36 -0.37
C SER A 101 -15.32 6.98 0.29
N ALA A 102 -14.82 6.89 1.54
CA ALA A 102 -14.60 5.60 2.20
C ALA A 102 -15.46 5.41 3.46
N PRO A 103 -15.88 4.17 3.78
CA PRO A 103 -16.62 3.86 5.01
C PRO A 103 -15.67 3.80 6.23
N VAL A 104 -14.95 4.90 6.49
CA VAL A 104 -13.90 4.97 7.52
C VAL A 104 -14.43 4.67 8.93
N ALA A 105 -15.71 4.95 9.18
CA ALA A 105 -16.40 4.64 10.43
C ALA A 105 -16.38 3.14 10.79
N GLN A 106 -16.23 2.24 9.81
CA GLN A 106 -16.20 0.79 10.02
C GLN A 106 -14.78 0.28 10.33
N CYS A 107 -13.76 1.14 10.23
CA CYS A 107 -12.37 0.75 10.35
C CYS A 107 -11.73 1.36 11.61
N GLN A 108 -11.68 0.59 12.70
CA GLN A 108 -11.20 1.05 14.02
C GLN A 108 -9.79 1.65 13.98
N THR A 109 -8.90 1.08 13.16
CA THR A 109 -7.52 1.56 12.99
C THR A 109 -7.47 2.99 12.45
N LEU A 110 -8.31 3.31 11.46
CA LEU A 110 -8.38 4.66 10.89
C LEU A 110 -9.09 5.63 11.83
N LEU A 111 -10.11 5.14 12.55
CA LEU A 111 -10.85 5.93 13.53
C LEU A 111 -9.95 6.45 14.65
N GLY A 112 -8.96 5.67 15.09
CA GLY A 112 -7.96 6.11 16.06
C GLY A 112 -7.15 7.31 15.56
N LEU A 113 -6.64 7.24 14.32
CA LEU A 113 -5.88 8.35 13.72
C LEU A 113 -6.69 9.65 13.65
N ILE A 114 -7.98 9.53 13.31
CA ILE A 114 -8.90 10.67 13.19
C ILE A 114 -9.18 11.29 14.55
N LYS A 115 -9.62 10.48 15.52
CA LYS A 115 -10.04 10.96 16.84
C LYS A 115 -8.89 11.56 17.62
N ASP A 116 -7.68 11.05 17.44
CA ASP A 116 -6.51 11.46 18.20
C ASP A 116 -5.77 12.60 17.48
N GLU A 117 -5.03 12.27 16.43
CA GLU A 117 -4.04 13.19 15.83
C GLU A 117 -4.68 14.21 14.89
N MET A 118 -5.67 13.82 14.09
CA MET A 118 -6.33 14.76 13.18
C MET A 118 -7.11 15.83 13.96
N CYS A 119 -7.94 15.41 14.93
CA CYS A 119 -8.65 16.33 15.81
C CYS A 119 -7.69 17.28 16.54
N ARG A 120 -6.54 16.78 17.02
CA ARG A 120 -5.52 17.62 17.66
C ARG A 120 -5.07 18.76 16.74
N HIS A 121 -4.72 18.46 15.48
CA HIS A 121 -4.27 19.49 14.54
C HIS A 121 -5.37 20.47 14.09
N LEU A 122 -6.64 20.07 14.14
CA LEU A 122 -7.78 20.89 13.70
C LEU A 122 -8.31 21.84 14.78
N PHE A 123 -8.17 21.49 16.07
CA PHE A 123 -8.72 22.26 17.19
C PHE A 123 -7.66 23.09 17.94
N GLN A 124 -6.41 23.09 17.46
CA GLN A 124 -5.30 23.87 17.99
C GLN A 124 -4.99 25.05 17.07
#